data_AF-A0A150AH57-F1
#
_entry.id   AF-A0A150AH57-F1
#
_cell.length_a   1.000
_cell.length_b   1.000
_cell.length_c   1.000
_cell.angle_alpha   90.00
_cell.angle_beta   90.00
_cell.angle_gamma   90.00
#
_symmetry.space_group_name_H-M   'P 1'
#
loop_
_entity.id
_entity.type
_entity.pdbx_description
1 polymer ?
#
loop_
_entity_poly.entity_id
_entity_poly.type
_entity_poly.pdbx_seq_one_letter_code
_entity_poly.pdbx_strand_id
1 'polypeptide(L)'
;MKLFYVLGGGLGHLTRVKRLLRTLRIEKDFMIFSTSWATKVFPADQCIIINPKTYQNKKDLFHFLLTQIKQYSVTDLFIDTFPLGLFKELELEVIPSQCQLHYIARYLKWGVYMNQPVVKERRFDHTYIIDFMHQDQFHFIKKHSKKISHFKLESREKVKSNKKEEEFFLINHSGPKEEIQSLINLLQDHPLYTTCQLPILINTPTHFTLPFSERVKVIHQYPAHLLFAQAKLIVTGCGYNSMLETLPYQEKHIFMPFQRKFDDQFERANRRKSLNAL
;
A
#
# COMPACT_ATOMS: atom_id res chain seq x y z
N MET A 1 -22.52 8.80 3.02
CA MET A 1 -21.10 8.94 3.42
C MET A 1 -20.32 7.72 2.97
N LYS A 2 -19.09 7.87 2.48
CA LYS A 2 -18.21 6.74 2.12
C LYS A 2 -17.24 6.43 3.26
N LEU A 3 -17.05 5.17 3.60
CA LEU A 3 -16.08 4.75 4.61
C LEU A 3 -15.04 3.85 3.97
N PHE A 4 -13.77 4.21 4.10
CA PHE A 4 -12.66 3.37 3.67
C PHE A 4 -12.10 2.64 4.88
N TYR A 5 -12.28 1.32 4.91
CA TYR A 5 -11.70 0.42 5.88
C TYR A 5 -10.27 0.06 5.46
N VAL A 6 -9.29 0.65 6.14
CA VAL A 6 -7.88 0.64 5.74
C VAL A 6 -7.03 0.14 6.89
N LEU A 7 -6.95 -1.18 7.08
CA LEU A 7 -6.11 -1.79 8.11
C LEU A 7 -4.83 -2.40 7.55
N GLY A 8 -3.72 -2.06 8.21
CA GLY A 8 -2.38 -2.57 7.89
C GLY A 8 -1.29 -1.83 8.68
N GLY A 9 -0.09 -2.41 8.72
CA GLY A 9 1.02 -1.93 9.55
C GLY A 9 1.79 -0.71 9.02
N GLY A 10 1.30 0.02 8.02
CA GLY A 10 2.04 1.17 7.49
C GLY A 10 1.32 1.99 6.42
N LEU A 11 2.01 3.03 5.93
CA LEU A 11 1.50 4.03 4.98
C LEU A 11 1.10 3.46 3.60
N GLY A 12 1.47 2.21 3.31
CA GLY A 12 1.18 1.56 2.03
C GLY A 12 -0.31 1.49 1.72
N HIS A 13 -1.12 1.10 2.70
CA HIS A 13 -2.57 0.99 2.54
C HIS A 13 -3.22 2.36 2.32
N LEU A 14 -2.84 3.34 3.14
CA LEU A 14 -3.33 4.71 3.08
C LEU A 14 -2.99 5.42 1.76
N THR A 15 -1.75 5.25 1.28
CA THR A 15 -1.29 5.85 0.02
C THR A 15 -2.06 5.27 -1.17
N ARG A 16 -2.36 3.97 -1.15
CA ARG A 16 -3.18 3.33 -2.17
C ARG A 16 -4.61 3.87 -2.17
N VAL A 17 -5.23 4.00 -1.00
CA VAL A 17 -6.59 4.56 -0.87
C VAL A 17 -6.62 6.02 -1.33
N LYS A 18 -5.59 6.81 -1.01
CA LYS A 18 -5.45 8.18 -1.54
C LYS A 18 -5.39 8.23 -3.07
N ARG A 19 -4.76 7.26 -3.72
CA ARG A 19 -4.77 7.12 -5.19
C ARG A 19 -6.13 6.69 -5.71
N LEU A 20 -6.78 5.75 -5.03
CA LEU A 20 -8.10 5.28 -5.39
C LEU A 20 -9.13 6.41 -5.36
N LEU A 21 -9.14 7.22 -4.30
CA LEU A 21 -10.01 8.40 -4.19
C LEU A 21 -9.86 9.32 -5.40
N ARG A 22 -8.62 9.62 -5.82
CA ARG A 22 -8.35 10.42 -7.02
C ARG A 22 -8.83 9.75 -8.30
N THR A 23 -8.53 8.46 -8.47
CA THR A 23 -8.92 7.67 -9.65
C THR A 23 -10.44 7.61 -9.81
N LEU A 24 -11.17 7.49 -8.69
CA LEU A 24 -12.63 7.48 -8.64
C LEU A 24 -13.25 8.89 -8.57
N ARG A 25 -12.43 9.94 -8.57
CA ARG A 25 -12.85 11.36 -8.42
C ARG A 25 -13.73 11.60 -7.18
N ILE A 26 -13.38 10.95 -6.07
CA ILE A 26 -14.00 11.14 -4.77
C ILE A 26 -13.21 12.21 -4.03
N GLU A 27 -13.78 13.41 -3.95
CA GLU A 27 -13.13 14.58 -3.34
C GLU A 27 -13.66 14.89 -1.94
N LYS A 28 -14.91 14.53 -1.65
CA LYS A 28 -15.62 14.82 -0.40
C LYS A 28 -16.47 13.63 0.06
N ASP A 29 -17.06 13.78 1.24
CA ASP A 29 -17.99 12.82 1.84
C ASP A 29 -17.38 11.43 2.02
N PHE A 30 -16.14 11.39 2.52
CA PHE A 30 -15.48 10.15 2.91
C PHE A 30 -14.81 10.25 4.28
N MET A 31 -14.67 9.10 4.93
CA MET A 31 -13.91 8.89 6.16
C MET A 31 -12.93 7.73 5.98
N ILE A 32 -11.80 7.79 6.67
CA ILE A 32 -10.76 6.75 6.69
C ILE A 32 -10.78 6.05 8.05
N PHE A 33 -11.17 4.78 8.06
CA PHE A 33 -11.13 3.91 9.24
C PHE A 33 -9.79 3.17 9.30
N SER A 34 -8.90 3.59 10.19
CA SER A 34 -7.52 3.08 10.23
C SER A 34 -6.84 3.32 11.58
N THR A 35 -5.56 2.95 11.66
CA THR A 35 -4.68 3.30 12.80
C THR A 35 -4.28 4.77 12.75
N SER A 36 -3.58 5.24 13.78
CA SER A 36 -3.06 6.62 13.88
C SER A 36 -2.16 7.06 12.71
N TRP A 37 -1.67 6.12 11.90
CA TRP A 37 -0.94 6.44 10.67
C TRP A 37 -1.77 7.24 9.64
N ALA A 38 -3.10 7.16 9.69
CA ALA A 38 -3.98 7.84 8.74
C ALA A 38 -3.81 9.37 8.76
N THR A 39 -3.58 9.97 9.92
CA THR A 39 -3.42 11.43 10.05
C THR A 39 -2.15 11.97 9.41
N LYS A 40 -1.19 11.10 9.04
CA LYS A 40 -0.02 11.49 8.23
C LYS A 40 -0.35 11.64 6.74
N VAL A 41 -1.50 11.14 6.29
CA VAL A 41 -1.89 11.06 4.88
C VAL A 41 -3.16 11.87 4.58
N PHE A 42 -4.08 11.89 5.54
CA PHE A 42 -5.39 12.51 5.47
C PHE A 42 -5.58 13.51 6.62
N PRO A 43 -6.41 14.55 6.42
CA PRO A 43 -6.87 15.43 7.49
C PRO A 43 -7.45 14.66 8.68
N ALA A 44 -7.24 15.16 9.90
CA ALA A 44 -7.60 14.44 11.12
C ALA A 44 -9.13 14.27 11.27
N ASP A 45 -9.90 15.26 10.80
CA ASP A 45 -11.37 15.26 10.74
C ASP A 45 -11.95 14.26 9.73
N GLN A 46 -11.12 13.75 8.82
CA GLN A 46 -11.48 12.66 7.90
C GLN A 46 -11.04 11.28 8.40
N CYS A 47 -10.52 11.18 9.62
CA CYS A 47 -9.96 9.95 10.15
C CYS A 47 -10.76 9.42 11.34
N ILE A 48 -11.18 8.17 11.26
CA ILE A 48 -11.67 7.40 12.40
C ILE A 48 -10.51 6.53 12.88
N ILE A 49 -9.89 6.95 13.99
CA ILE A 49 -8.70 6.30 14.53
C ILE A 49 -9.09 5.15 15.45
N ILE A 50 -8.59 3.97 15.12
CA ILE A 50 -8.77 2.75 15.89
C ILE A 50 -7.77 2.74 17.04
N ASN A 51 -8.29 2.57 18.25
CA ASN A 51 -7.46 2.42 19.43
C ASN A 51 -6.64 1.09 19.34
N PRO A 52 -5.33 1.10 19.68
CA PRO A 52 -4.53 -0.12 19.72
C PRO A 52 -5.15 -1.28 20.53
N LYS A 53 -5.89 -0.99 21.60
CA LYS A 53 -6.59 -2.03 22.39
C LYS A 53 -7.71 -2.71 21.58
N THR A 54 -8.52 -1.92 20.88
CA THR A 54 -9.59 -2.41 19.99
C THR A 54 -9.01 -3.22 18.83
N TYR A 55 -7.84 -2.83 18.31
CA TYR A 55 -7.16 -3.54 17.23
C TYR A 55 -6.74 -4.97 17.60
N GLN A 56 -6.53 -5.25 18.89
CA GLN A 56 -6.14 -6.59 19.37
C GLN A 56 -7.33 -7.56 19.49
N ASN A 57 -8.56 -7.06 19.51
CA ASN A 57 -9.77 -7.88 19.61
C ASN A 57 -10.65 -7.75 18.36
N LYS A 58 -10.76 -8.84 17.59
CA LYS A 58 -11.55 -8.89 16.35
C LYS A 58 -13.01 -8.48 16.53
N LYS A 59 -13.65 -8.92 17.63
CA LYS A 59 -15.06 -8.62 17.90
C LYS A 59 -15.24 -7.15 18.22
N ASP A 60 -14.38 -6.58 19.05
CA ASP A 60 -14.45 -5.16 19.41
C ASP A 60 -14.17 -4.27 18.22
N LEU A 61 -13.21 -4.66 17.35
CA LEU A 61 -12.90 -3.97 16.11
C LEU A 61 -14.10 -3.96 15.15
N PHE A 62 -14.76 -5.10 14.97
CA PHE A 62 -15.92 -5.18 14.09
C PHE A 62 -17.14 -4.45 14.66
N HIS A 63 -17.42 -4.59 15.96
CA HIS A 63 -18.46 -3.80 16.62
C HIS A 63 -18.19 -2.30 16.53
N PHE A 64 -16.95 -1.86 16.74
CA PHE A 64 -16.57 -0.48 16.56
C PHE A 64 -16.82 -0.02 15.13
N LEU A 65 -16.45 -0.80 14.11
CA LEU A 65 -16.79 -0.47 12.71
C LEU A 65 -18.31 -0.29 12.52
N LEU A 66 -19.13 -1.17 13.08
CA LEU A 66 -20.59 -1.08 12.96
C LEU A 66 -21.15 0.20 13.63
N THR A 67 -20.63 0.61 14.79
CA THR A 67 -21.06 1.86 15.42
C THR A 67 -20.74 3.06 14.53
N GLN A 68 -19.58 3.06 13.87
CA GLN A 68 -19.19 4.12 12.95
C GLN A 68 -20.03 4.13 11.67
N ILE A 69 -20.35 2.96 11.12
CA ILE A 69 -21.26 2.85 9.97
C ILE A 69 -22.62 3.49 10.29
N LYS A 70 -23.16 3.24 11.48
CA LYS A 70 -24.41 3.83 11.94
C LYS A 70 -24.27 5.33 12.19
N GLN A 71 -23.26 5.75 12.96
CA GLN A 71 -23.03 7.14 13.36
C GLN A 71 -22.89 8.08 12.15
N TYR A 72 -22.14 7.65 11.14
CA TYR A 72 -21.86 8.46 9.94
C TYR A 72 -22.84 8.21 8.79
N SER A 73 -23.88 7.40 8.99
CA SER A 73 -24.83 7.01 7.94
C SER A 73 -24.11 6.56 6.66
N VAL A 74 -23.20 5.59 6.82
CA VAL A 74 -22.35 5.11 5.74
C VAL A 74 -23.20 4.37 4.71
N THR A 75 -23.09 4.81 3.46
CA THR A 75 -23.78 4.25 2.29
C THR A 75 -22.88 3.35 1.47
N ASP A 76 -21.56 3.54 1.56
CA ASP A 76 -20.56 2.79 0.83
C ASP A 76 -19.39 2.45 1.75
N LEU A 77 -19.09 1.16 1.89
CA LEU A 77 -17.93 0.67 2.63
C LEU A 77 -16.91 0.08 1.67
N PHE A 78 -15.75 0.73 1.57
CA PHE A 78 -14.60 0.27 0.79
C PHE A 78 -13.63 -0.50 1.67
N ILE A 79 -13.43 -1.78 1.38
CA ILE A 79 -12.54 -2.68 2.11
C ILE A 79 -11.24 -2.82 1.34
N ASP A 80 -10.14 -2.33 1.94
CA ASP A 80 -8.83 -2.39 1.31
C ASP A 80 -8.16 -3.75 1.51
N THR A 81 -7.74 -4.37 0.40
CA THR A 81 -6.83 -5.52 0.32
C THR A 81 -7.39 -6.85 0.86
N PHE A 82 -7.86 -6.89 2.11
CA PHE A 82 -8.31 -8.10 2.79
C PHE A 82 -9.85 -8.15 2.83
N PRO A 83 -10.51 -8.98 2.00
CA PRO A 83 -11.97 -8.94 1.81
C PRO A 83 -12.76 -9.25 3.08
N LEU A 84 -12.18 -9.99 4.03
CA LEU A 84 -12.79 -10.30 5.33
C LEU A 84 -12.12 -9.53 6.48
N GLY A 85 -11.30 -8.52 6.18
CA GLY A 85 -10.42 -7.85 7.14
C GLY A 85 -9.10 -8.58 7.32
N LEU A 86 -8.12 -7.87 7.92
CA LEU A 86 -6.75 -8.35 8.08
C LEU A 86 -6.68 -9.62 8.95
N PHE A 87 -7.57 -9.72 9.93
CA PHE A 87 -7.67 -10.81 10.89
C PHE A 87 -8.90 -11.70 10.65
N LYS A 88 -9.61 -11.51 9.54
CA LYS A 88 -10.91 -12.13 9.23
C LYS A 88 -12.02 -11.74 10.20
N GLU A 89 -11.99 -10.49 10.64
CA GLU A 89 -12.91 -9.88 11.60
C GLU A 89 -14.22 -9.40 10.99
N LEU A 90 -14.29 -9.23 9.65
CA LEU A 90 -15.47 -8.67 9.00
C LEU A 90 -16.54 -9.74 8.74
N GLU A 91 -17.68 -9.60 9.41
CA GLU A 91 -18.88 -10.39 9.16
C GLU A 91 -19.78 -9.64 8.18
N LEU A 92 -19.55 -9.83 6.88
CA LEU A 92 -20.20 -9.06 5.82
C LEU A 92 -21.73 -9.12 5.88
N GLU A 93 -22.27 -10.25 6.32
CA GLU A 93 -23.71 -10.49 6.52
C GLU A 93 -24.34 -9.54 7.54
N VAL A 94 -23.58 -9.10 8.55
CA VAL A 94 -24.05 -8.26 9.66
C VAL A 94 -24.02 -6.77 9.31
N ILE A 95 -23.22 -6.38 8.31
CA ILE A 95 -23.19 -4.99 7.84
C ILE A 95 -24.61 -4.60 7.36
N PRO A 96 -25.11 -3.38 7.59
CA PRO A 96 -26.45 -3.02 7.12
C PRO A 96 -26.61 -3.18 5.60
N SER A 97 -27.76 -3.69 5.14
CA SER A 97 -28.01 -4.04 3.73
C SER A 97 -28.04 -2.82 2.80
N GLN A 98 -28.38 -1.65 3.34
CA GLN A 98 -28.33 -0.36 2.62
C GLN A 98 -26.90 0.11 2.31
N CYS A 99 -25.88 -0.45 3.00
CA CYS A 99 -24.48 -0.11 2.77
C CYS A 99 -23.92 -0.95 1.62
N GLN A 100 -23.53 -0.30 0.53
CA GLN A 100 -22.87 -0.93 -0.60
C GLN A 100 -21.45 -1.37 -0.22
N LEU A 101 -21.11 -2.62 -0.51
CA LEU A 101 -19.81 -3.19 -0.21
C LEU A 101 -18.89 -3.14 -1.42
N HIS A 102 -17.76 -2.45 -1.25
CA HIS A 102 -16.74 -2.31 -2.29
C HIS A 102 -15.45 -3.00 -1.84
N TYR A 103 -14.88 -3.87 -2.67
CA TYR A 103 -13.60 -4.54 -2.37
C TYR A 103 -12.48 -4.01 -3.27
N ILE A 104 -11.39 -3.56 -2.67
CA ILE A 104 -10.18 -3.11 -3.39
C ILE A 104 -9.20 -4.27 -3.42
N ALA A 105 -9.24 -5.06 -4.49
CA ALA A 105 -8.44 -6.25 -4.67
C ALA A 105 -7.04 -5.90 -5.19
N ARG A 106 -6.02 -6.29 -4.43
CA ARG A 106 -4.64 -6.45 -4.90
C ARG A 106 -4.13 -7.86 -4.63
N TYR A 107 -2.99 -8.22 -5.21
CA TYR A 107 -2.41 -9.54 -5.01
C TYR A 107 -2.27 -9.86 -3.52
N LEU A 108 -2.79 -11.03 -3.14
CA LEU A 108 -2.57 -11.66 -1.85
C LEU A 108 -2.03 -13.07 -2.07
N LYS A 109 -1.12 -13.51 -1.18
CA LYS A 109 -0.78 -14.93 -1.03
C LYS A 109 -2.03 -15.69 -0.57
N TRP A 110 -2.87 -16.06 -1.53
CA TRP A 110 -4.26 -16.41 -1.28
C TRP A 110 -4.39 -17.62 -0.37
N GLY A 111 -3.62 -18.68 -0.60
CA GLY A 111 -3.62 -19.86 0.29
C GLY A 111 -3.20 -19.55 1.73
N VAL A 112 -2.33 -18.56 1.95
CA VAL A 112 -1.94 -18.12 3.30
C VAL A 112 -3.04 -17.29 3.95
N TYR A 113 -3.71 -16.41 3.20
CA TYR A 113 -4.80 -15.61 3.71
C TYR A 113 -6.07 -16.45 3.94
N MET A 114 -6.53 -17.15 2.92
CA MET A 114 -7.68 -18.07 2.94
C MET A 114 -7.26 -19.50 3.28
N ASN A 115 -6.63 -19.65 4.44
CA ASN A 115 -6.24 -20.97 4.98
C ASN A 115 -7.42 -21.88 5.38
N GLN A 116 -8.67 -21.41 5.24
CA GLN A 116 -9.89 -22.15 5.53
C GLN A 116 -10.99 -21.71 4.55
N PRO A 117 -11.85 -22.64 4.10
CA PRO A 117 -13.00 -22.29 3.27
C PRO A 117 -13.94 -21.38 4.06
N VAL A 118 -14.45 -20.36 3.38
CA VAL A 118 -15.46 -19.45 3.95
C VAL A 118 -16.66 -19.47 3.03
N VAL A 119 -17.83 -19.77 3.59
CA VAL A 119 -19.10 -19.59 2.92
C VAL A 119 -19.63 -18.22 3.33
N LYS A 120 -19.80 -17.33 2.35
CA LYS A 120 -20.39 -16.00 2.53
C LYS A 120 -21.56 -15.86 1.59
N GLU A 121 -22.71 -15.49 2.15
CA GLU A 121 -23.93 -15.25 1.37
C GLU A 121 -23.92 -13.85 0.78
N ARG A 122 -23.42 -12.87 1.54
CA ARG A 122 -23.34 -11.50 1.05
C ARG A 122 -22.18 -11.34 0.07
N ARG A 123 -22.49 -10.80 -1.10
CA ARG A 123 -21.54 -10.45 -2.17
C ARG A 123 -21.15 -8.99 -2.08
N PHE A 124 -19.93 -8.67 -2.51
CA PHE A 124 -19.52 -7.29 -2.80
C PHE A 124 -20.35 -6.75 -3.95
N ASP A 125 -20.82 -5.52 -3.83
CA ASP A 125 -21.52 -4.83 -4.90
C ASP A 125 -20.55 -4.50 -6.04
N HIS A 126 -19.31 -4.11 -5.70
CA HIS A 126 -18.26 -3.87 -6.67
C HIS A 126 -16.88 -4.30 -6.15
N THR A 127 -16.15 -5.09 -6.93
CA THR A 127 -14.72 -5.33 -6.72
C THR A 127 -13.86 -4.59 -7.74
N TYR A 128 -12.88 -3.85 -7.25
CA TYR A 128 -11.88 -3.12 -7.99
C TYR A 128 -10.55 -3.88 -7.97
N ILE A 129 -10.17 -4.47 -9.10
CA ILE A 129 -8.89 -5.16 -9.27
C ILE A 129 -7.84 -4.14 -9.74
N ILE A 130 -6.85 -3.89 -8.89
CA ILE A 130 -5.83 -2.84 -9.08
C ILE A 130 -4.39 -3.38 -9.20
N ASP A 131 -4.23 -4.70 -9.13
CA ASP A 131 -2.96 -5.43 -9.23
C ASP A 131 -3.22 -6.75 -9.98
N PHE A 132 -2.17 -7.51 -10.27
CA PHE A 132 -2.32 -8.90 -10.72
C PHE A 132 -2.92 -9.77 -9.60
N MET A 133 -3.47 -10.94 -9.96
CA MET A 133 -4.20 -11.82 -9.05
C MET A 133 -3.73 -13.26 -9.13
N HIS A 134 -3.72 -13.94 -7.99
CA HIS A 134 -3.68 -15.40 -7.95
C HIS A 134 -4.99 -15.97 -8.50
N GLN A 135 -4.94 -17.13 -9.16
CA GLN A 135 -6.11 -17.74 -9.80
C GLN A 135 -7.25 -17.99 -8.79
N ASP A 136 -6.94 -18.57 -7.63
CA ASP A 136 -7.94 -18.83 -6.59
C ASP A 136 -8.55 -17.57 -5.99
N GLN A 137 -7.75 -16.51 -5.85
CA GLN A 137 -8.25 -15.20 -5.42
C GLN A 137 -9.24 -14.66 -6.45
N PHE A 138 -8.93 -14.79 -7.74
CA PHE A 138 -9.81 -14.35 -8.80
C PHE A 138 -11.11 -15.17 -8.87
N HIS A 139 -11.04 -16.49 -8.65
CA HIS A 139 -12.23 -17.34 -8.54
C HIS A 139 -13.13 -16.90 -7.38
N PHE A 140 -12.54 -16.60 -6.21
CA PHE A 140 -13.28 -16.03 -5.09
C PHE A 140 -13.97 -14.71 -5.48
N ILE A 141 -13.24 -13.79 -6.11
CA ILE A 141 -13.79 -12.49 -6.53
C ILE A 141 -14.97 -12.68 -7.48
N LYS A 142 -14.85 -13.56 -8.48
CA LYS A 142 -15.94 -13.89 -9.42
C LYS A 142 -17.18 -14.42 -8.72
N LYS A 143 -17.01 -15.33 -7.75
CA LYS A 143 -18.11 -15.90 -6.99
C LYS A 143 -18.77 -14.88 -6.06
N HIS A 144 -17.97 -14.02 -5.42
CA HIS A 144 -18.41 -13.14 -4.33
C HIS A 144 -18.58 -11.67 -4.71
N SER A 145 -18.61 -11.30 -6.00
CA SER A 145 -18.83 -9.92 -6.44
C SER A 145 -19.93 -9.82 -7.49
N LYS A 146 -20.79 -8.78 -7.42
CA LYS A 146 -21.80 -8.49 -8.44
C LYS A 146 -21.18 -7.83 -9.68
N LYS A 147 -20.30 -6.85 -9.46
CA LYS A 147 -19.52 -6.18 -10.51
C LYS A 147 -18.03 -6.30 -10.25
N ILE A 148 -17.26 -6.45 -11.32
CA ILE A 148 -15.79 -6.47 -11.28
C ILE A 148 -15.28 -5.43 -12.27
N SER A 149 -14.32 -4.61 -11.84
CA SER A 149 -13.61 -3.69 -12.75
C SER A 149 -12.12 -3.81 -12.56
N HIS A 150 -11.41 -3.83 -13.67
CA HIS A 150 -9.95 -3.75 -13.70
C HIS A 150 -9.58 -2.31 -14.04
N PHE A 151 -8.79 -1.67 -13.21
CA PHE A 151 -8.15 -0.42 -13.61
C PHE A 151 -6.82 -0.23 -12.92
N LYS A 152 -5.93 0.48 -13.61
CA LYS A 152 -4.67 0.91 -13.05
C LYS A 152 -4.94 2.16 -12.23
N LEU A 153 -4.52 2.15 -10.97
CA LEU A 153 -4.50 3.37 -10.19
C LEU A 153 -3.59 4.38 -10.87
N GLU A 154 -3.97 5.65 -10.86
CA GLU A 154 -3.14 6.72 -11.40
C GLU A 154 -1.77 6.70 -10.72
N SER A 155 -0.75 6.24 -11.44
CA SER A 155 0.62 6.65 -11.18
C SER A 155 0.70 8.11 -11.58
N ARG A 156 1.11 9.01 -10.68
CA ARG A 156 1.35 10.40 -11.09
C ARG A 156 2.35 10.37 -12.25
N GLU A 157 2.09 11.17 -13.27
CA GLU A 157 3.05 11.42 -14.34
C GLU A 157 4.38 11.85 -13.74
N LYS A 158 5.48 11.63 -14.46
CA LYS A 158 6.77 12.25 -14.11
C LYS A 158 6.47 13.72 -13.84
N VAL A 159 6.71 14.17 -12.61
CA VAL A 159 6.75 15.62 -12.36
C VAL A 159 7.77 16.11 -13.37
N LYS A 160 7.35 16.96 -14.33
CA LYS A 160 8.24 17.52 -15.35
C LYS A 160 9.42 18.11 -14.59
N SER A 161 10.53 17.38 -14.55
CA SER A 161 11.74 17.89 -13.96
C SER A 161 12.25 18.89 -14.98
N ASN A 162 12.19 20.17 -14.62
CA ASN A 162 13.26 21.05 -15.06
C ASN A 162 14.54 20.29 -14.71
N LYS A 163 15.38 19.96 -15.70
CA LYS A 163 16.60 19.17 -15.54
C LYS A 163 17.33 19.59 -14.26
N LYS A 164 17.05 18.90 -13.16
CA LYS A 164 17.75 19.08 -11.90
C LYS A 164 18.85 18.05 -11.94
N GLU A 165 20.05 18.49 -11.56
CA GLU A 165 21.17 17.59 -11.36
C GLU A 165 20.77 16.49 -10.37
N GLU A 166 21.29 15.29 -10.56
CA GLU A 166 21.00 14.17 -9.66
C GLU A 166 21.77 14.38 -8.35
N GLU A 167 21.05 14.51 -7.24
CA GLU A 167 21.64 15.02 -5.99
C GLU A 167 22.02 13.91 -4.99
N PHE A 168 21.41 12.72 -5.11
CA PHE A 168 21.56 11.64 -4.13
C PHE A 168 21.19 10.27 -4.68
N PHE A 169 21.64 9.21 -4.02
CA PHE A 169 21.02 7.89 -4.09
C PHE A 169 19.86 7.81 -3.10
N LEU A 170 18.72 7.26 -3.50
CA LEU A 170 17.53 7.17 -2.64
C LEU A 170 17.25 5.74 -2.24
N ILE A 171 17.19 5.45 -0.95
CA ILE A 171 16.58 4.23 -0.40
C ILE A 171 15.21 4.61 0.15
N ASN A 172 14.13 4.12 -0.45
CA ASN A 172 12.75 4.38 0.01
C ASN A 172 12.09 3.09 0.49
N HIS A 173 12.00 2.93 1.82
CA HIS A 173 11.52 1.69 2.43
C HIS A 173 10.93 1.90 3.82
N SER A 174 9.85 1.17 4.11
CA SER A 174 9.17 1.22 5.41
C SER A 174 9.33 -0.05 6.26
N GLY A 175 10.22 -0.95 5.85
CA GLY A 175 10.52 -2.18 6.58
C GLY A 175 11.41 -1.93 7.81
N PRO A 176 11.75 -3.02 8.52
CA PRO A 176 12.66 -2.98 9.64
C PRO A 176 14.10 -2.67 9.20
N LYS A 177 14.98 -2.39 10.16
CA LYS A 177 16.36 -1.93 9.93
C LYS A 177 17.17 -2.92 9.10
N GLU A 178 16.96 -4.22 9.27
CA GLU A 178 17.69 -5.29 8.58
C GLU A 178 17.41 -5.27 7.07
N GLU A 179 16.18 -4.96 6.69
CA GLU A 179 15.82 -4.80 5.28
C GLU A 179 16.42 -3.54 4.68
N ILE A 180 16.44 -2.44 5.44
CA ILE A 180 17.11 -1.22 5.01
C ILE A 180 18.61 -1.46 4.81
N GLN A 181 19.26 -2.20 5.72
CA GLN A 181 20.65 -2.60 5.56
C GLN A 181 20.86 -3.44 4.29
N SER A 182 19.93 -4.36 4.00
CA SER A 182 19.99 -5.16 2.76
C SER A 182 19.87 -4.30 1.51
N LEU A 183 19.06 -3.23 1.54
CA LEU A 183 18.95 -2.26 0.44
C LEU A 183 20.20 -1.36 0.32
N ILE A 184 20.85 -1.03 1.44
CA ILE A 184 22.15 -0.33 1.42
C ILE A 184 23.19 -1.21 0.73
N ASN A 185 23.28 -2.48 1.10
CA ASN A 185 24.21 -3.42 0.48
C ASN A 185 23.93 -3.55 -1.03
N LEU A 186 22.66 -3.68 -1.43
CA LEU A 186 22.27 -3.72 -2.84
C LEU A 186 22.73 -2.46 -3.61
N LEU A 187 22.61 -1.28 -2.99
CA LEU A 187 23.10 -0.04 -3.59
C LEU A 187 24.63 -0.06 -3.71
N GLN A 188 25.33 -0.51 -2.67
CA GLN A 188 26.80 -0.54 -2.64
C GLN A 188 27.39 -1.50 -3.68
N ASP A 189 26.71 -2.59 -3.98
CA ASP A 189 27.09 -3.55 -5.02
C ASP A 189 26.82 -3.03 -6.45
N HIS A 190 26.07 -1.92 -6.60
CA HIS A 190 25.74 -1.37 -7.91
C HIS A 190 26.92 -0.58 -8.51
N PRO A 191 27.28 -0.77 -9.80
CA PRO A 191 28.45 -0.10 -10.41
C PRO A 191 28.46 1.43 -10.35
N LEU A 192 27.28 2.07 -10.33
CA LEU A 192 27.18 3.53 -10.18
C LEU A 192 27.56 4.02 -8.78
N TYR A 193 27.48 3.19 -7.75
CA TYR A 193 27.82 3.60 -6.39
C TYR A 193 29.33 3.86 -6.22
N THR A 194 30.16 3.03 -6.83
CA THR A 194 31.63 3.18 -6.79
C THR A 194 32.13 4.33 -7.65
N THR A 195 31.39 4.69 -8.70
CA THR A 195 31.77 5.74 -9.66
C THR A 195 31.20 7.11 -9.33
N CYS A 196 30.21 7.22 -8.44
CA CYS A 196 29.59 8.50 -8.06
C CYS A 196 29.70 8.76 -6.55
N GLN A 197 30.21 9.94 -6.18
CA GLN A 197 30.32 10.38 -4.78
C GLN A 197 29.06 11.09 -4.26
N LEU A 198 27.87 10.58 -4.57
CA LEU A 198 26.61 11.17 -4.11
C LEU A 198 26.22 10.70 -2.69
N PRO A 199 25.56 11.54 -1.88
CA PRO A 199 25.01 11.11 -0.59
C PRO A 199 23.90 10.05 -0.77
N ILE A 200 23.71 9.21 0.26
CA ILE A 200 22.60 8.27 0.37
C ILE A 200 21.51 8.88 1.24
N LEU A 201 20.33 9.05 0.66
CA LEU A 201 19.14 9.51 1.34
C LEU A 201 18.24 8.31 1.64
N ILE A 202 17.99 8.03 2.92
CA ILE A 202 17.11 6.96 3.37
C ILE A 202 15.79 7.56 3.80
N ASN A 203 14.76 7.37 2.98
CA ASN A 203 13.39 7.73 3.29
C ASN A 203 12.65 6.56 3.94
N THR A 204 12.32 6.69 5.21
CA THR A 204 11.72 5.64 6.03
C THR A 204 10.88 6.25 7.14
N PRO A 205 9.73 5.69 7.53
CA PRO A 205 8.98 6.14 8.71
C PRO A 205 9.61 5.66 10.04
N THR A 206 10.61 4.77 9.99
CA THR A 206 11.24 4.18 11.17
C THR A 206 12.39 5.07 11.64
N HIS A 207 12.43 5.39 12.94
CA HIS A 207 13.58 6.07 13.54
C HIS A 207 14.64 5.03 13.90
N PHE A 208 15.83 5.16 13.33
CA PHE A 208 17.00 4.39 13.74
C PHE A 208 18.28 5.17 13.42
N THR A 209 19.34 4.82 14.14
CA THR A 209 20.70 5.26 13.85
C THR A 209 21.42 4.18 13.06
N LEU A 210 22.13 4.62 12.02
CA LEU A 210 23.12 3.80 11.33
C LEU A 210 24.50 4.17 11.87
N PRO A 211 25.42 3.19 11.98
CA PRO A 211 26.81 3.51 12.28
C PRO A 211 27.33 4.48 11.21
N PHE A 212 27.91 5.56 11.72
CA PHE A 212 28.26 6.81 11.07
C PHE A 212 28.91 6.64 9.68
N SER A 213 28.17 7.01 8.64
CA SER A 213 28.77 7.47 7.39
C SER A 213 28.25 8.88 7.16
N GLU A 214 29.14 9.87 7.06
CA GLU A 214 28.79 11.27 6.80
C GLU A 214 27.95 11.45 5.53
N ARG A 215 27.97 10.45 4.62
CA ARG A 215 27.21 10.43 3.38
C ARG A 215 25.77 9.91 3.53
N VAL A 216 25.35 9.40 4.69
CA VAL A 216 24.01 8.82 4.88
C VAL A 216 23.12 9.76 5.67
N LYS A 217 21.99 10.14 5.09
CA LYS A 217 20.97 10.97 5.74
C LYS A 217 19.64 10.22 5.82
N VAL A 218 19.07 10.13 7.02
CA VAL A 218 17.72 9.58 7.23
C VAL A 218 16.69 10.71 7.21
N ILE A 219 15.61 10.53 6.47
CA ILE A 219 14.50 11.49 6.36
C ILE A 219 13.14 10.80 6.43
N HIS A 220 12.11 11.61 6.65
CA HIS A 220 10.72 11.18 6.81
C HIS A 220 9.79 11.93 5.83
N GLN A 221 10.09 11.85 4.53
CA GLN A 221 9.35 12.55 3.48
C GLN A 221 8.10 11.76 3.07
N TYR A 222 6.95 12.41 3.19
CA TYR A 222 5.69 11.97 2.60
C TYR A 222 5.07 13.10 1.76
N PRO A 223 4.62 12.84 0.51
CA PRO A 223 4.73 11.58 -0.21
C PRO A 223 6.15 11.33 -0.77
N ALA A 224 6.57 10.07 -0.81
CA ALA A 224 7.94 9.67 -1.19
C ALA A 224 8.31 10.01 -2.64
N HIS A 225 7.33 9.97 -3.56
CA HIS A 225 7.56 10.19 -4.99
C HIS A 225 8.16 11.57 -5.32
N LEU A 226 8.08 12.54 -4.41
CA LEU A 226 8.69 13.87 -4.58
C LEU A 226 10.23 13.82 -4.67
N LEU A 227 10.84 12.73 -4.19
CA LEU A 227 12.30 12.53 -4.21
C LEU A 227 12.77 11.83 -5.49
N PHE A 228 11.87 11.17 -6.23
CA PHE A 228 12.27 10.21 -7.26
C PHE A 228 12.90 10.87 -8.48
N ALA A 229 12.45 12.08 -8.83
CA ALA A 229 13.00 12.82 -9.96
C ALA A 229 14.48 13.17 -9.75
N GLN A 230 14.87 13.57 -8.54
CA GLN A 230 16.23 14.03 -8.19
C GLN A 230 17.19 12.90 -7.83
N ALA A 231 16.67 11.69 -7.57
CA ALA A 231 17.49 10.54 -7.23
C ALA A 231 18.29 10.03 -8.44
N LYS A 232 19.59 9.77 -8.27
CA LYS A 232 20.45 9.08 -9.25
C LYS A 232 20.01 7.62 -9.43
N LEU A 233 19.79 6.94 -8.31
CA LEU A 233 19.17 5.63 -8.23
C LEU A 233 18.09 5.64 -7.16
N ILE A 234 17.02 4.91 -7.42
CA ILE A 234 15.93 4.66 -6.49
C ILE A 234 16.03 3.19 -6.10
N VAL A 235 16.15 2.93 -4.80
CA VAL A 235 16.33 1.61 -4.21
C VAL A 235 15.14 1.34 -3.31
N THR A 236 14.38 0.27 -3.58
CA THR A 236 13.18 -0.05 -2.80
C THR A 236 13.04 -1.53 -2.52
N GLY A 237 12.21 -1.86 -1.53
CA GLY A 237 11.55 -3.17 -1.51
C GLY A 237 10.60 -3.33 -2.71
N CYS A 238 10.01 -4.52 -2.90
CA CYS A 238 9.06 -4.77 -4.00
C CYS A 238 7.60 -4.66 -3.55
N GLY A 239 7.28 -3.71 -2.67
CA GLY A 239 5.90 -3.43 -2.25
C GLY A 239 5.09 -2.76 -3.37
N TYR A 240 3.77 -2.96 -3.38
CA TYR A 240 2.86 -2.45 -4.42
C TYR A 240 3.09 -0.99 -4.80
N ASN A 241 3.07 -0.08 -3.82
CA ASN A 241 3.20 1.35 -4.08
C ASN A 241 4.56 1.72 -4.63
N SER A 242 5.64 1.15 -4.09
CA SER A 242 6.99 1.43 -4.59
C SER A 242 7.10 1.05 -6.05
N MET A 243 6.66 -0.16 -6.42
CA MET A 243 6.71 -0.65 -7.80
C MET A 243 5.82 0.16 -8.75
N LEU A 244 4.66 0.64 -8.28
CA LEU A 244 3.76 1.50 -9.05
C LEU A 244 4.35 2.91 -9.25
N GLU A 245 4.89 3.51 -8.19
CA GLU A 245 5.41 4.89 -8.19
C GLU A 245 6.72 5.01 -8.97
N THR A 246 7.51 3.95 -9.03
CA THR A 246 8.75 3.91 -9.81
C THR A 246 8.54 3.42 -11.24
N LEU A 247 7.30 3.14 -11.68
CA LEU A 247 7.01 2.81 -13.08
C LEU A 247 7.63 3.82 -14.06
N PRO A 248 7.59 5.14 -13.83
CA PRO A 248 8.21 6.09 -14.75
C PRO A 248 9.75 6.12 -14.67
N TYR A 249 10.36 5.59 -13.61
CA TYR A 249 11.79 5.69 -13.33
C TYR A 249 12.50 4.33 -13.44
N GLN A 250 12.04 3.49 -14.37
CA GLN A 250 12.52 2.13 -14.58
C GLN A 250 14.03 2.05 -14.76
N GLU A 251 14.57 3.00 -15.52
CA GLU A 251 15.98 3.13 -15.89
C GLU A 251 16.91 3.29 -14.69
N LYS A 252 16.38 3.79 -13.58
CA LYS A 252 17.14 4.07 -12.35
C LYS A 252 16.55 3.44 -11.11
N HIS A 253 15.64 2.47 -11.27
CA HIS A 253 15.00 1.77 -10.18
C HIS A 253 15.62 0.38 -9.98
N ILE A 254 16.32 0.22 -8.87
CA ILE A 254 16.81 -1.08 -8.40
C ILE A 254 15.98 -1.52 -7.19
N PHE A 255 15.76 -2.83 -7.05
CA PHE A 255 14.82 -3.34 -6.05
C PHE A 255 15.18 -4.73 -5.55
N MET A 256 14.80 -4.98 -4.29
CA MET A 256 14.94 -6.29 -3.63
C MET A 256 13.60 -6.74 -3.07
N PRO A 257 13.12 -7.96 -3.37
CA PRO A 257 11.91 -8.47 -2.74
C PRO A 257 12.20 -8.97 -1.31
N PHE A 258 11.27 -8.71 -0.39
CA PHE A 258 11.34 -9.21 0.98
C PHE A 258 10.21 -10.17 1.30
N GLN A 259 10.45 -11.11 2.21
CA GLN A 259 9.42 -12.04 2.67
C GLN A 259 8.32 -11.30 3.41
N ARG A 260 7.07 -11.59 3.04
CA ARG A 260 5.87 -11.04 3.67
C ARG A 260 4.86 -12.16 3.86
N LYS A 261 4.07 -12.04 4.93
CA LYS A 261 3.03 -13.00 5.27
C LYS A 261 1.96 -13.09 4.17
N PHE A 262 1.44 -11.94 3.73
CA PHE A 262 0.31 -11.88 2.80
C PHE A 262 0.62 -11.26 1.45
N ASP A 263 1.74 -10.55 1.32
CA ASP A 263 2.20 -10.00 0.05
C ASP A 263 3.24 -10.93 -0.60
N ASP A 264 3.27 -10.97 -1.92
CA ASP A 264 4.32 -11.65 -2.68
C ASP A 264 5.14 -10.63 -3.45
N GLN A 265 6.21 -10.21 -2.79
CA GLN A 265 7.17 -9.28 -3.35
C GLN A 265 8.03 -9.94 -4.43
N PHE A 266 8.25 -11.26 -4.36
CA PHE A 266 9.08 -12.00 -5.31
C PHE A 266 8.37 -12.12 -6.66
N GLU A 267 7.10 -12.48 -6.66
CA GLU A 267 6.29 -12.51 -7.88
C GLU A 267 6.20 -11.13 -8.54
N ARG A 268 6.05 -10.07 -7.72
CA ARG A 268 6.04 -8.68 -8.24
C ARG A 268 7.39 -8.28 -8.84
N ALA A 269 8.50 -8.69 -8.23
CA ALA A 269 9.84 -8.48 -8.76
C ALA A 269 10.04 -9.20 -10.10
N ASN A 270 9.59 -10.46 -10.21
CA ASN A 270 9.66 -11.24 -11.45
C ASN A 270 8.91 -10.55 -12.60
N ARG A 271 7.66 -10.15 -12.36
CA ARG A 271 6.86 -9.40 -13.35
C ARG A 271 7.51 -8.10 -13.79
N ARG A 272 8.13 -7.37 -12.85
CA ARG A 272 8.86 -6.14 -13.17
C ARG A 272 10.07 -6.41 -14.07
N LYS A 273 10.84 -7.45 -13.76
CA LYS A 273 12.00 -7.85 -14.58
C LYS A 273 11.56 -8.26 -16.00
N SER A 274 10.47 -9.00 -16.13
CA SER A 274 9.92 -9.39 -17.45
C SER A 274 9.46 -8.18 -18.27
N LEU A 275 8.96 -7.11 -17.64
CA LEU A 275 8.60 -5.88 -18.34
C LEU A 275 9.83 -5.11 -18.85
N ASN A 276 10.96 -5.17 -18.14
CA ASN A 276 12.20 -4.48 -18.52
C ASN A 276 13.01 -5.25 -19.58
N ALA A 277 12.66 -6.51 -19.86
CA ALA A 277 13.32 -7.36 -20.86
C ALA A 277 12.67 -7.25 -22.27
N LEU A 278 11.59 -6.48 -22.38
CA LEU A 278 10.86 -6.17 -23.62
C LEU A 278 11.21 -4.76 -24.08
#